data_AF-A0A3E4W7C0-F1
#
_entry.id   AF-A0A3E4W7C0-F1
#
_cell.length_a   1.000
_cell.length_b   1.000
_cell.length_c   1.000
_cell.angle_alpha   90.00
_cell.angle_beta   90.00
_cell.angle_gamma   90.00
#
_symmetry.space_group_name_H-M   'P 1'
#
loop_
_entity.id
_entity.type
_entity.pdbx_description
1 polymer ?
#
loop_
_entity_poly.entity_id
_entity_poly.type
_entity_poly.pdbx_seq_one_letter_code
_entity_poly.pdbx_strand_id
1 'polypeptide(L)'
;MWLMAVAVVVVACSEDEGAPVTPSFPEEEQILSVKAGESVDLVFEASMDWKLYSSTLWCRFSNGMTSISGQAGKQTVQVSVNEEMLSYGEMQAEITLKQGDMEKVIAKLTRQGEGLWVTDANGNYFSEENLIPFFYREIGKGVDINFTTNYDWTVEEYPEWLVVNEAPLKGLGFRPGNISVTVKNEFSAFAKKGDIKVKRTGTDDFVNIPVNFYGIDRVSSDKNAWGGWTFNSDGGKYSTSNSMTGESDEFDAPLVMQNVLVNGNDYEVLYFEDFSDKQYRLMDDDSKWINATIESNEGVENKTAKVSVIENSTSKKRKGAILVIPTDTLNMIGRDNLLTADNDFTEAAGKYVLIGLEQKSNLNLTDEFMVDCGESTPVAFSKIENPDLSLIEKYGTDKIYECELPSGVAYDTFIITSSEIYQQYGGYYNWQCAPVWPNVQVDYGMMGSAFSLTGITEKSGTEVDPETEQLVEPLSVMIMYYTSTGMEDMVVLLIKREIK
;
A
#
# COMPACT_ATOMS: atom_id res chain seq x y z
N MET A 1 -6.30 -109.82 -28.83
CA MET A 1 -5.47 -110.18 -27.66
C MET A 1 -6.37 -109.96 -26.45
N TRP A 2 -7.10 -110.97 -25.98
CA TRP A 2 -6.72 -111.89 -24.89
C TRP A 2 -6.24 -111.08 -23.66
N LEU A 3 -6.78 -111.20 -22.44
CA LEU A 3 -7.63 -112.19 -21.80
C LEU A 3 -8.02 -111.67 -20.39
N MET A 4 -9.18 -112.13 -19.87
CA MET A 4 -9.45 -112.61 -18.48
C MET A 4 -9.09 -111.73 -17.25
N ALA A 5 -9.81 -111.72 -16.13
CA ALA A 5 -10.96 -112.49 -15.65
C ALA A 5 -11.60 -111.78 -14.43
N VAL A 6 -12.94 -111.89 -14.37
CA VAL A 6 -13.80 -112.28 -13.24
C VAL A 6 -13.46 -111.78 -11.83
N ALA A 7 -14.38 -111.07 -11.17
CA ALA A 7 -15.13 -111.61 -10.03
C ALA A 7 -16.01 -110.58 -9.29
N VAL A 8 -17.27 -110.99 -9.13
CA VAL A 8 -18.11 -110.90 -7.92
C VAL A 8 -18.66 -109.54 -7.50
N VAL A 9 -19.98 -109.44 -7.65
CA VAL A 9 -20.85 -108.47 -6.97
C VAL A 9 -21.13 -108.99 -5.56
N VAL A 10 -20.83 -108.17 -4.56
CA VAL A 10 -21.51 -108.23 -3.25
C VAL A 10 -22.07 -106.84 -3.02
N VAL A 11 -23.40 -106.75 -2.95
CA VAL A 11 -24.10 -105.51 -2.57
C VAL A 11 -23.96 -105.35 -1.06
N ALA A 12 -23.26 -104.31 -0.64
CA ALA A 12 -23.29 -103.81 0.72
C ALA A 12 -23.85 -102.38 0.68
N CYS A 13 -24.87 -102.13 1.49
CA CYS A 13 -25.53 -100.85 1.66
C CYS A 13 -24.52 -99.72 1.90
N SER A 14 -24.45 -98.74 1.00
CA SER A 14 -23.75 -97.49 1.26
C SER A 14 -24.77 -96.44 1.68
N GLU A 15 -24.81 -96.16 2.99
CA GLU A 15 -25.21 -94.85 3.48
C GLU A 15 -24.35 -93.82 2.74
N ASP A 16 -25.01 -92.93 2.01
CA ASP A 16 -24.40 -91.82 1.27
C ASP A 16 -23.97 -90.75 2.28
N GLU A 17 -22.90 -91.05 3.03
CA GLU A 17 -22.11 -90.05 3.74
C GLU A 17 -21.31 -89.29 2.68
N GLY A 18 -21.89 -88.18 2.20
CA GLY A 18 -21.30 -87.32 1.18
C GLY A 18 -19.85 -86.96 1.51
N ALA A 19 -19.00 -86.97 0.48
CA ALA A 19 -17.57 -86.67 0.61
C ALA A 19 -17.32 -85.40 1.44
N PRO A 20 -16.30 -85.38 2.32
CA PRO A 20 -16.02 -84.22 3.15
C PRO A 20 -15.72 -83.00 2.26
N VAL A 21 -16.64 -82.04 2.29
CA VAL A 21 -16.48 -80.77 1.57
C VAL A 21 -15.29 -80.03 2.21
N THR A 22 -14.28 -79.70 1.42
CA THR A 22 -13.14 -78.91 1.90
C THR A 22 -13.50 -77.42 1.85
N PRO A 23 -13.32 -76.64 2.93
CA PRO A 23 -13.60 -75.21 2.90
C PRO A 23 -12.70 -74.48 1.90
N SER A 24 -13.29 -73.56 1.11
CA SER A 24 -12.59 -72.72 0.14
C SER A 24 -12.87 -71.26 0.43
N PHE A 25 -11.84 -70.42 0.45
CA PHE A 25 -11.96 -69.00 0.76
C PHE A 25 -11.66 -68.12 -0.47
N PRO A 26 -12.20 -66.89 -0.54
CA PRO A 26 -11.78 -65.89 -1.51
C PRO A 26 -10.26 -65.71 -1.53
N GLU A 27 -9.64 -65.58 -2.71
CA GLU A 27 -8.18 -65.42 -2.82
C GLU A 27 -7.72 -64.08 -2.25
N GLU A 28 -8.41 -62.99 -2.60
CA GLU A 28 -8.10 -61.61 -2.19
C GLU A 28 -9.01 -61.10 -1.07
N GLU A 29 -8.44 -60.27 -0.19
CA GLU A 29 -9.18 -59.49 0.79
C GLU A 29 -9.82 -58.27 0.12
N GLN A 30 -11.10 -58.02 0.38
CA GLN A 30 -11.76 -56.79 -0.08
C GLN A 30 -11.37 -55.62 0.82
N ILE A 31 -10.93 -54.51 0.22
CA ILE A 31 -10.63 -53.26 0.94
C ILE A 31 -11.78 -52.30 0.73
N LEU A 32 -12.50 -51.96 1.81
CA LEU A 32 -13.71 -51.16 1.78
C LEU A 32 -13.54 -49.93 2.67
N SER A 33 -13.95 -48.76 2.19
CA SER A 33 -13.99 -47.52 2.97
C SER A 33 -15.43 -47.05 3.09
N VAL A 34 -15.91 -46.85 4.31
CA VAL A 34 -17.32 -46.58 4.61
C VAL A 34 -17.42 -45.43 5.60
N LYS A 35 -18.31 -44.47 5.33
CA LYS A 35 -18.60 -43.41 6.31
C LYS A 35 -19.36 -43.99 7.50
N ALA A 36 -19.16 -43.41 8.66
CA ALA A 36 -19.96 -43.74 9.83
C ALA A 36 -21.46 -43.51 9.51
N GLY A 37 -22.31 -44.46 9.88
CA GLY A 37 -23.75 -44.45 9.58
C GLY A 37 -24.13 -45.10 8.26
N GLU A 38 -23.17 -45.37 7.38
CA GLU A 38 -23.43 -46.01 6.09
C GLU A 38 -23.21 -47.52 6.13
N SER A 39 -23.61 -48.20 5.05
CA SER A 39 -23.46 -49.64 4.86
C SER A 39 -22.91 -49.96 3.49
N VAL A 40 -22.20 -51.09 3.38
CA VAL A 40 -21.61 -51.62 2.16
C VAL A 40 -21.91 -53.11 2.03
N ASP A 41 -22.05 -53.60 0.81
CA ASP A 41 -22.28 -55.02 0.56
C ASP A 41 -20.95 -55.78 0.44
N LEU A 42 -20.82 -56.83 1.24
CA LEU A 42 -19.74 -57.81 1.15
C LEU A 42 -20.22 -59.00 0.32
N VAL A 43 -19.58 -59.24 -0.82
CA VAL A 43 -19.90 -60.35 -1.72
C VAL A 43 -18.81 -61.42 -1.64
N PHE A 44 -19.18 -62.67 -1.38
CA PHE A 44 -18.25 -63.79 -1.32
C PHE A 44 -18.95 -65.11 -1.68
N GLU A 45 -18.18 -66.14 -1.95
CA GLU A 45 -18.68 -67.50 -2.18
C GLU A 45 -18.15 -68.42 -1.09
N ALA A 46 -19.04 -69.23 -0.52
CA ALA A 46 -18.72 -70.16 0.56
C ALA A 46 -19.04 -71.59 0.12
N SER A 47 -18.06 -72.50 0.15
CA SER A 47 -18.28 -73.91 -0.20
C SER A 47 -19.13 -74.74 0.78
N MET A 48 -19.41 -74.20 1.98
CA MET A 48 -20.19 -74.85 3.04
C MET A 48 -20.83 -73.81 3.95
N ASP A 49 -21.67 -74.26 4.90
CA ASP A 49 -22.23 -73.41 5.96
C ASP A 49 -21.13 -72.62 6.67
N TRP A 50 -21.39 -71.35 6.91
CA TRP A 50 -20.37 -70.38 7.26
C TRP A 50 -20.79 -69.47 8.39
N LYS A 51 -19.80 -68.82 8.99
CA LYS A 51 -20.00 -67.72 9.94
C LYS A 51 -19.01 -66.59 9.65
N LEU A 52 -19.53 -65.36 9.59
CA LEU A 52 -18.71 -64.15 9.55
C LEU A 52 -18.55 -63.57 10.95
N TYR A 53 -17.39 -62.98 11.19
CA TYR A 53 -17.05 -62.27 12.41
C TYR A 53 -16.43 -60.93 12.05
N SER A 54 -16.86 -59.87 12.73
CA SER A 54 -16.16 -58.59 12.74
C SER A 54 -15.18 -58.55 13.91
N SER A 55 -13.98 -58.01 13.70
CA SER A 55 -13.00 -57.78 14.76
C SER A 55 -13.35 -56.61 15.69
N THR A 56 -14.39 -55.83 15.38
CA THR A 56 -14.78 -54.64 16.15
C THR A 56 -16.29 -54.57 16.41
N LEU A 57 -16.68 -53.83 17.45
CA LEU A 57 -18.09 -53.67 17.83
C LEU A 57 -18.87 -52.67 16.96
N TRP A 58 -18.15 -51.77 16.29
CA TRP A 58 -18.73 -50.72 15.45
C TRP A 58 -19.08 -51.20 14.04
N CYS A 59 -18.47 -52.29 13.57
CA CYS A 59 -18.75 -52.93 12.30
C CYS A 59 -19.71 -54.11 12.52
N ARG A 60 -20.94 -54.02 11.99
CA ARG A 60 -22.05 -54.94 12.28
C ARG A 60 -22.70 -55.43 11.00
N PHE A 61 -23.17 -56.68 10.99
CA PHE A 61 -23.89 -57.25 9.86
C PHE A 61 -25.38 -56.86 9.88
N SER A 62 -26.11 -57.23 8.83
CA SER A 62 -27.55 -56.94 8.65
C SER A 62 -28.46 -57.35 9.82
N ASN A 63 -28.02 -58.26 10.69
CA ASN A 63 -28.72 -58.65 11.91
C ASN A 63 -28.42 -57.76 13.14
N GLY A 64 -27.65 -56.69 12.96
CA GLY A 64 -27.22 -55.79 14.03
C GLY A 64 -26.13 -56.34 14.95
N MET A 65 -25.59 -57.54 14.68
CA MET A 65 -24.56 -58.19 15.48
C MET A 65 -23.19 -58.16 14.78
N THR A 66 -22.12 -58.41 15.52
CA THR A 66 -20.75 -58.57 15.00
C THR A 66 -20.47 -59.98 14.46
N SER A 67 -21.49 -60.83 14.39
CA SER A 67 -21.42 -62.12 13.70
C SER A 67 -22.74 -62.49 13.05
N ILE A 68 -22.66 -63.18 11.91
CA ILE A 68 -23.81 -63.70 11.18
C ILE A 68 -23.42 -65.02 10.52
N SER A 69 -24.38 -65.93 10.40
CA SER A 69 -24.19 -67.22 9.75
C SER A 69 -25.06 -67.34 8.51
N GLY A 70 -24.66 -68.20 7.59
CA GLY A 70 -25.44 -68.53 6.41
C GLY A 70 -25.06 -69.88 5.81
N GLN A 71 -25.76 -70.27 4.77
CA GLN A 71 -25.56 -71.54 4.07
C GLN A 71 -24.53 -71.41 2.95
N ALA A 72 -24.03 -72.53 2.46
CA ALA A 72 -23.16 -72.60 1.29
C ALA A 72 -23.72 -71.85 0.06
N GLY A 73 -22.84 -71.44 -0.84
CA GLY A 73 -23.15 -70.76 -2.10
C GLY A 73 -22.68 -69.32 -2.15
N LYS A 74 -23.12 -68.59 -3.19
CA LYS A 74 -22.82 -67.16 -3.38
C LYS A 74 -23.63 -66.32 -2.40
N GLN A 75 -22.93 -65.50 -1.62
CA GLN A 75 -23.49 -64.66 -0.58
C GLN A 75 -23.34 -63.18 -0.89
N THR A 76 -24.28 -62.40 -0.39
CA THR A 76 -24.20 -60.95 -0.33
C THR A 76 -24.67 -60.54 1.06
N VAL A 77 -23.75 -60.03 1.87
CA VAL A 77 -24.00 -59.67 3.26
C VAL A 77 -23.74 -58.18 3.42
N GLN A 78 -24.77 -57.45 3.83
CA GLN A 78 -24.60 -56.03 4.15
C GLN A 78 -23.85 -55.88 5.48
N VAL A 79 -22.87 -54.99 5.46
CA VAL A 79 -22.08 -54.57 6.61
C VAL A 79 -22.33 -53.09 6.86
N SER A 80 -22.72 -52.75 8.07
CA SER A 80 -23.00 -51.40 8.54
C SER A 80 -21.92 -50.93 9.51
N VAL A 81 -21.68 -49.62 9.49
CA VAL A 81 -20.70 -48.95 10.34
C VAL A 81 -21.44 -47.99 11.27
N ASN A 82 -21.33 -48.15 12.59
CA ASN A 82 -22.05 -47.27 13.51
C ASN A 82 -21.47 -45.84 13.58
N GLU A 83 -22.33 -44.88 13.94
CA GLU A 83 -21.98 -43.46 14.16
C GLU A 83 -21.46 -43.16 15.57
N GLU A 84 -21.60 -44.11 16.50
CA GLU A 84 -21.27 -43.87 17.90
C GLU A 84 -19.77 -43.95 18.17
N MET A 85 -19.31 -43.09 19.10
CA MET A 85 -17.94 -43.06 19.63
C MET A 85 -16.89 -43.04 18.49
N LEU A 86 -17.02 -42.07 17.58
CA LEU A 86 -16.01 -41.83 16.58
C LEU A 86 -14.73 -41.33 17.28
N SER A 87 -13.60 -41.95 16.94
CA SER A 87 -12.32 -41.33 17.19
C SER A 87 -12.00 -40.35 16.05
N TYR A 88 -11.07 -39.45 16.30
CA TYR A 88 -10.41 -38.70 15.25
C TYR A 88 -9.54 -39.64 14.41
N GLY A 89 -9.58 -39.50 13.08
CA GLY A 89 -8.83 -40.34 12.15
C GLY A 89 -9.50 -41.69 11.84
N GLU A 90 -8.92 -42.41 10.88
CA GLU A 90 -9.49 -43.67 10.37
C GLU A 90 -9.37 -44.83 11.36
N MET A 91 -10.39 -45.69 11.40
CA MET A 91 -10.39 -46.94 12.16
C MET A 91 -10.59 -48.13 11.24
N GLN A 92 -9.91 -49.25 11.53
CA GLN A 92 -10.01 -50.45 10.72
C GLN A 92 -10.71 -51.60 11.44
N ALA A 93 -11.50 -52.37 10.70
CA ALA A 93 -12.09 -53.63 11.12
C ALA A 93 -11.76 -54.72 10.10
N GLU A 94 -11.55 -55.93 10.59
CA GLU A 94 -11.34 -57.12 9.76
C GLU A 94 -12.60 -57.99 9.82
N ILE A 95 -13.01 -58.50 8.66
CA ILE A 95 -14.09 -59.47 8.56
C ILE A 95 -13.51 -60.84 8.27
N THR A 96 -13.70 -61.75 9.21
CA THR A 96 -13.23 -63.13 9.14
C THR A 96 -14.37 -64.06 8.74
N LEU A 97 -14.17 -64.81 7.67
CA LEU A 97 -15.03 -65.92 7.27
C LEU A 97 -14.54 -67.21 7.91
N LYS A 98 -15.45 -67.91 8.59
CA LYS A 98 -15.25 -69.25 9.14
C LYS A 98 -16.07 -70.27 8.37
N GLN A 99 -15.44 -71.36 8.00
CA GLN A 99 -16.07 -72.50 7.34
C GLN A 99 -15.47 -73.79 7.89
N GLY A 100 -16.30 -74.61 8.56
CA GLY A 100 -15.81 -75.73 9.36
C GLY A 100 -14.85 -75.27 10.46
N ASP A 101 -13.67 -75.89 10.52
CA ASP A 101 -12.61 -75.57 11.48
C ASP A 101 -11.59 -74.53 10.97
N MET A 102 -11.79 -73.98 9.76
CA MET A 102 -10.88 -73.01 9.15
C MET A 102 -11.46 -71.58 9.15
N GLU A 103 -10.58 -70.58 9.28
CA GLU A 103 -10.91 -69.16 9.32
C GLU A 103 -9.95 -68.36 8.41
N LYS A 104 -10.46 -67.36 7.68
CA LYS A 104 -9.66 -66.42 6.88
C LYS A 104 -10.28 -65.02 6.90
N VAL A 105 -9.47 -63.97 7.02
CA VAL A 105 -9.91 -62.59 6.78
C VAL A 105 -10.22 -62.42 5.29
N ILE A 106 -11.43 -61.99 4.97
CA ILE A 106 -11.90 -61.81 3.59
C ILE A 106 -12.19 -60.36 3.25
N ALA A 107 -12.22 -59.46 4.24
CA ALA A 107 -12.32 -58.02 4.01
C ALA A 107 -11.71 -57.20 5.14
N LYS A 108 -11.22 -56.02 4.79
CA LYS A 108 -10.80 -54.93 5.68
C LYS A 108 -11.66 -53.72 5.43
N LEU A 109 -12.37 -53.27 6.45
CA LEU A 109 -13.20 -52.06 6.42
C LEU A 109 -12.48 -50.92 7.11
N THR A 110 -12.45 -49.76 6.47
CA THR A 110 -11.97 -48.49 7.03
C THR A 110 -13.17 -47.60 7.32
N ARG A 111 -13.38 -47.26 8.59
CA ARG A 111 -14.36 -46.27 9.06
C ARG A 111 -13.70 -44.91 9.14
N GLN A 112 -14.27 -43.93 8.44
CA GLN A 112 -13.84 -42.53 8.57
C GLN A 112 -14.15 -42.01 9.99
N GLY A 113 -13.19 -41.36 10.61
CA GLY A 113 -13.34 -40.74 11.93
C GLY A 113 -14.06 -39.40 11.91
N GLU A 114 -14.19 -38.78 13.07
CA GLU A 114 -14.73 -37.42 13.18
C GLU A 114 -13.72 -36.40 12.61
N GLY A 115 -14.23 -35.47 11.80
CA GLY A 115 -13.42 -34.37 11.26
C GLY A 115 -13.13 -33.31 12.33
N LEU A 116 -11.92 -32.76 12.32
CA LEU A 116 -11.57 -31.64 13.18
C LEU A 116 -12.25 -30.36 12.67
N TRP A 117 -12.76 -29.55 13.60
CA TRP A 117 -13.28 -28.24 13.25
C TRP A 117 -12.93 -27.17 14.28
N VAL A 118 -12.93 -25.94 13.79
CA VAL A 118 -12.82 -24.71 14.58
C VAL A 118 -13.90 -23.76 14.06
N THR A 119 -14.75 -23.26 14.96
CA THR A 119 -15.79 -22.29 14.62
C THR A 119 -15.61 -21.02 15.42
N ASP A 120 -16.07 -19.90 14.88
CA ASP A 120 -16.16 -18.63 15.59
C ASP A 120 -17.21 -18.67 16.73
N ALA A 121 -17.37 -17.55 17.44
CA ALA A 121 -18.34 -17.41 18.52
C ALA A 121 -19.82 -17.56 18.08
N ASN A 122 -20.11 -17.44 16.78
CA ASN A 122 -21.43 -17.62 16.19
C ASN A 122 -21.65 -19.04 15.65
N GLY A 123 -20.63 -19.90 15.71
CA GLY A 123 -20.67 -21.27 15.20
C GLY A 123 -20.36 -21.40 13.70
N ASN A 124 -19.85 -20.35 13.05
CA ASN A 124 -19.43 -20.45 11.65
C ASN A 124 -18.00 -20.97 11.55
N TYR A 125 -17.73 -21.81 10.55
CA TYR A 125 -16.37 -22.25 10.27
C TYR A 125 -15.50 -21.08 9.83
N PHE A 126 -14.25 -21.10 10.26
CA PHE A 126 -13.22 -20.21 9.72
C PHE A 126 -12.87 -20.62 8.29
N SER A 127 -12.75 -19.64 7.39
CA SER A 127 -12.44 -19.83 5.97
C SER A 127 -11.95 -18.51 5.35
N GLU A 128 -11.62 -18.48 4.07
CA GLU A 128 -11.28 -17.21 3.41
C GLU A 128 -12.43 -16.19 3.42
N GLU A 129 -13.68 -16.66 3.49
CA GLU A 129 -14.87 -15.79 3.59
C GLU A 129 -15.16 -15.35 5.04
N ASN A 130 -14.69 -16.13 6.02
CA ASN A 130 -14.80 -15.85 7.46
C ASN A 130 -13.42 -15.88 8.10
N LEU A 131 -12.55 -14.96 7.67
CA LEU A 131 -11.19 -14.80 8.18
C LEU A 131 -11.12 -13.72 9.25
N ILE A 132 -10.02 -13.65 9.99
CA ILE A 132 -9.77 -12.56 10.94
C ILE A 132 -9.02 -11.41 10.25
N PRO A 133 -9.63 -10.22 10.12
CA PRO A 133 -8.99 -9.06 9.52
C PRO A 133 -8.10 -8.33 10.54
N PHE A 134 -6.94 -7.86 10.10
CA PHE A 134 -6.08 -6.94 10.82
C PHE A 134 -5.92 -5.65 10.00
N PHE A 135 -6.16 -4.50 10.63
CA PHE A 135 -6.04 -3.19 9.99
C PHE A 135 -4.88 -2.39 10.58
N TYR A 136 -4.22 -1.58 9.75
CA TYR A 136 -3.09 -0.75 10.17
C TYR A 136 -3.39 0.13 11.40
N ARG A 137 -4.60 0.68 11.49
CA ARG A 137 -5.03 1.56 12.60
C ARG A 137 -5.20 0.83 13.94
N GLU A 138 -5.13 -0.51 13.91
CA GLU A 138 -5.31 -1.40 15.07
C GLU A 138 -4.00 -2.11 15.45
N ILE A 139 -2.90 -1.82 14.74
CA ILE A 139 -1.57 -2.33 15.10
C ILE A 139 -1.24 -1.93 16.54
N GLY A 140 -0.75 -2.91 17.31
CA GLY A 140 -0.41 -2.77 18.72
C GLY A 140 -1.60 -2.83 19.70
N LYS A 141 -2.87 -2.78 19.25
CA LYS A 141 -4.04 -2.84 20.15
C LYS A 141 -4.45 -4.26 20.55
N GLY A 142 -4.07 -5.25 19.76
CA GLY A 142 -4.49 -6.64 19.95
C GLY A 142 -5.89 -6.90 19.39
N VAL A 143 -6.05 -8.06 18.77
CA VAL A 143 -7.32 -8.58 18.27
C VAL A 143 -7.61 -9.86 19.03
N ASP A 144 -8.75 -9.90 19.72
CA ASP A 144 -9.21 -11.08 20.45
C ASP A 144 -9.99 -12.00 19.50
N ILE A 145 -9.49 -13.22 19.34
CA ILE A 145 -10.09 -14.25 18.50
C ILE A 145 -10.76 -15.26 19.41
N ASN A 146 -12.09 -15.31 19.35
CA ASN A 146 -12.90 -16.27 20.08
C ASN A 146 -13.28 -17.43 19.16
N PHE A 147 -13.06 -18.66 19.62
CA PHE A 147 -13.38 -19.86 18.84
C PHE A 147 -13.81 -21.03 19.72
N THR A 148 -14.35 -22.07 19.11
CA THR A 148 -14.64 -23.37 19.74
C THR A 148 -14.18 -24.48 18.82
N THR A 149 -13.74 -25.60 19.39
CA THR A 149 -13.28 -26.79 18.67
C THR A 149 -14.05 -28.03 19.14
N ASN A 150 -14.06 -29.14 18.40
CA ASN A 150 -14.46 -30.44 18.97
C ASN A 150 -13.36 -31.14 19.77
N TYR A 151 -12.11 -30.68 19.68
CA TYR A 151 -10.93 -31.34 20.28
C TYR A 151 -10.18 -30.44 21.27
N ASP A 152 -9.50 -31.03 22.25
CA ASP A 152 -8.57 -30.29 23.11
C ASP A 152 -7.44 -29.70 22.27
N TRP A 153 -7.19 -28.40 22.39
CA TRP A 153 -6.39 -27.65 21.44
C TRP A 153 -5.14 -27.01 22.06
N THR A 154 -4.13 -26.77 21.21
CA THR A 154 -2.93 -25.99 21.50
C THR A 154 -2.66 -25.00 20.36
N VAL A 155 -2.32 -23.75 20.67
CA VAL A 155 -1.87 -22.73 19.70
C VAL A 155 -0.42 -22.36 20.00
N GLU A 156 0.47 -22.73 19.08
CA GLU A 156 1.92 -22.47 19.17
C GLU A 156 2.57 -22.16 17.80
N GLU A 157 1.83 -22.39 16.70
CA GLU A 157 2.29 -22.10 15.34
C GLU A 157 1.37 -21.05 14.70
N TYR A 158 1.98 -19.96 14.26
CA TYR A 158 1.31 -18.82 13.63
C TYR A 158 2.32 -18.06 12.75
N PRO A 159 1.85 -17.18 11.86
CA PRO A 159 2.72 -16.45 10.95
C PRO A 159 3.72 -15.57 11.70
N GLU A 160 4.93 -15.42 11.16
CA GLU A 160 6.03 -14.69 11.82
C GLU A 160 5.72 -13.21 12.08
N TRP A 161 4.79 -12.63 11.34
CA TRP A 161 4.36 -11.24 11.47
C TRP A 161 3.33 -11.02 12.59
N LEU A 162 2.90 -12.09 13.25
CA LEU A 162 1.99 -12.07 14.40
C LEU A 162 2.71 -12.41 15.71
N VAL A 163 2.12 -11.93 16.81
CA VAL A 163 2.41 -12.35 18.18
C VAL A 163 1.10 -12.78 18.81
N VAL A 164 1.04 -14.04 19.25
CA VAL A 164 -0.04 -14.55 20.09
C VAL A 164 0.39 -14.39 21.55
N ASN A 165 -0.35 -13.57 22.29
CA ASN A 165 -0.03 -13.27 23.68
C ASN A 165 -0.09 -14.56 24.52
N GLU A 166 0.92 -14.77 25.37
CA GLU A 166 1.02 -15.92 26.28
C GLU A 166 1.10 -17.31 25.60
N ALA A 167 1.41 -17.37 24.30
CA ALA A 167 1.64 -18.64 23.63
C ALA A 167 2.83 -19.43 24.26
N PRO A 168 2.78 -20.77 24.30
CA PRO A 168 1.71 -21.62 23.77
C PRO A 168 0.48 -21.65 24.67
N LEU A 169 -0.71 -21.50 24.08
CA LEU A 169 -2.00 -21.55 24.78
C LEU A 169 -2.66 -22.91 24.59
N LYS A 170 -3.43 -23.38 25.58
CA LYS A 170 -4.15 -24.65 25.54
C LYS A 170 -5.58 -24.50 26.04
N GLY A 171 -6.49 -25.31 25.50
CA GLY A 171 -7.87 -25.35 25.95
C GLY A 171 -8.53 -26.70 25.70
N LEU A 172 -9.73 -26.86 26.25
CA LEU A 172 -10.51 -28.09 26.12
C LEU A 172 -11.49 -27.99 24.95
N GLY A 173 -11.73 -29.11 24.28
CA GLY A 173 -12.77 -29.23 23.25
C GLY A 173 -14.15 -28.91 23.80
N PHE A 174 -15.02 -28.41 22.93
CA PHE A 174 -16.38 -27.96 23.20
C PHE A 174 -16.50 -26.88 24.29
N ARG A 175 -15.39 -26.21 24.61
CA ARG A 175 -15.37 -25.02 25.46
C ARG A 175 -14.87 -23.81 24.66
N PRO A 176 -15.40 -22.60 24.92
CA PRO A 176 -14.90 -21.40 24.30
C PRO A 176 -13.40 -21.20 24.58
N GLY A 177 -12.62 -21.04 23.52
CA GLY A 177 -11.25 -20.57 23.52
C GLY A 177 -11.17 -19.09 23.17
N ASN A 178 -10.18 -18.41 23.70
CA ASN A 178 -9.86 -17.03 23.38
C ASN A 178 -8.34 -16.88 23.26
N ILE A 179 -7.89 -16.24 22.20
CA ILE A 179 -6.48 -15.84 22.03
C ILE A 179 -6.42 -14.37 21.66
N SER A 180 -5.42 -13.66 22.17
CA SER A 180 -5.19 -12.25 21.86
C SER A 180 -3.96 -12.12 20.96
N VAL A 181 -4.13 -11.47 19.81
CA VAL A 181 -3.14 -11.49 18.71
C VAL A 181 -2.79 -10.07 18.28
N THR A 182 -1.50 -9.78 18.13
CA THR A 182 -1.01 -8.48 17.65
C THR A 182 -0.15 -8.64 16.40
N VAL A 183 -0.18 -7.64 15.51
CA VAL A 183 0.77 -7.52 14.39
C VAL A 183 2.05 -6.88 14.91
N LYS A 184 3.21 -7.45 14.56
CA LYS A 184 4.51 -6.87 14.90
C LYS A 184 4.74 -5.56 14.16
N ASN A 185 5.32 -4.58 14.84
CA ASN A 185 5.57 -3.24 14.26
C ASN A 185 6.48 -3.28 13.01
N GLU A 186 7.41 -4.23 12.93
CA GLU A 186 8.33 -4.39 11.80
C GLU A 186 7.67 -4.86 10.49
N PHE A 187 6.44 -5.38 10.56
CA PHE A 187 5.63 -5.85 9.42
C PHE A 187 4.37 -4.99 9.21
N SER A 188 4.47 -3.69 9.52
CA SER A 188 3.31 -2.82 9.64
C SER A 188 2.85 -2.16 8.35
N ALA A 189 3.53 -2.31 7.21
CA ALA A 189 3.16 -1.63 5.98
C ALA A 189 2.49 -2.55 4.96
N PHE A 190 3.00 -3.77 4.75
CA PHE A 190 2.59 -4.58 3.60
C PHE A 190 1.40 -5.47 3.91
N ALA A 191 0.49 -5.62 2.95
CA ALA A 191 -0.57 -6.61 3.03
C ALA A 191 0.00 -8.05 3.09
N LYS A 192 -0.55 -8.89 3.98
CA LYS A 192 -0.11 -10.27 4.20
C LYS A 192 -1.27 -11.17 4.58
N LYS A 193 -1.23 -12.40 4.10
CA LYS A 193 -2.11 -13.49 4.52
C LYS A 193 -1.32 -14.54 5.31
N GLY A 194 -2.00 -15.28 6.16
CA GLY A 194 -1.42 -16.40 6.89
C GLY A 194 -2.48 -17.16 7.66
N ASP A 195 -2.03 -18.18 8.40
CA ASP A 195 -2.90 -19.04 9.18
C ASP A 195 -2.35 -19.22 10.60
N ILE A 196 -3.22 -19.05 11.60
CA ILE A 196 -2.95 -19.51 12.97
C ILE A 196 -3.38 -20.98 13.05
N LYS A 197 -2.46 -21.87 13.43
CA LYS A 197 -2.76 -23.30 13.53
C LYS A 197 -3.29 -23.64 14.93
N VAL A 198 -4.51 -24.14 14.97
CA VAL A 198 -5.13 -24.68 16.19
C VAL A 198 -4.92 -26.19 16.18
N LYS A 199 -3.82 -26.64 16.80
CA LYS A 199 -3.45 -28.06 16.83
C LYS A 199 -4.29 -28.84 17.82
N ARG A 200 -4.56 -30.12 17.52
CA ARG A 200 -5.04 -31.07 18.52
C ARG A 200 -3.90 -31.43 19.48
N THR A 201 -4.15 -31.26 20.76
CA THR A 201 -3.14 -31.38 21.82
C THR A 201 -2.45 -32.75 21.77
N GLY A 202 -1.11 -32.73 21.72
CA GLY A 202 -0.28 -33.93 21.71
C GLY A 202 -0.17 -34.62 20.35
N THR A 203 -0.63 -33.99 19.27
CA THR A 203 -0.61 -34.51 17.89
C THR A 203 -0.21 -33.42 16.90
N ASP A 204 0.07 -33.80 15.65
CA ASP A 204 0.37 -32.86 14.56
C ASP A 204 -0.86 -32.45 13.75
N ASP A 205 -2.06 -32.97 14.08
CA ASP A 205 -3.29 -32.59 13.39
C ASP A 205 -3.72 -31.18 13.78
N PHE A 206 -4.16 -30.37 12.81
CA PHE A 206 -4.59 -28.99 13.05
C PHE A 206 -5.71 -28.54 12.12
N VAL A 207 -6.35 -27.45 12.52
CA VAL A 207 -7.25 -26.66 11.67
C VAL A 207 -6.76 -25.22 11.69
N ASN A 208 -6.85 -24.54 10.55
CA ASN A 208 -6.40 -23.17 10.39
C ASN A 208 -7.49 -22.16 10.77
N ILE A 209 -7.09 -21.10 11.45
CA ILE A 209 -7.81 -19.84 11.48
C ILE A 209 -7.08 -18.91 10.48
N PRO A 210 -7.67 -18.62 9.31
CA PRO A 210 -7.07 -17.73 8.34
C PRO A 210 -7.12 -16.29 8.84
N VAL A 211 -6.02 -15.59 8.62
CA VAL A 211 -5.82 -14.20 9.02
C VAL A 211 -5.38 -13.36 7.83
N ASN A 212 -5.80 -12.11 7.78
CA ASN A 212 -5.41 -11.18 6.72
C ASN A 212 -5.09 -9.80 7.28
N PHE A 213 -3.84 -9.38 7.11
CA PHE A 213 -3.42 -8.01 7.34
C PHE A 213 -3.50 -7.22 6.03
N TYR A 214 -4.29 -6.14 6.01
CA TYR A 214 -4.52 -5.36 4.79
C TYR A 214 -3.39 -4.40 4.43
N GLY A 215 -2.37 -4.27 5.29
CA GLY A 215 -1.32 -3.26 5.12
C GLY A 215 -1.81 -1.85 5.43
N ILE A 216 -0.95 -0.87 5.18
CA ILE A 216 -1.28 0.55 5.33
C ILE A 216 -2.20 1.02 4.20
N ASP A 217 -3.19 1.84 4.53
CA ASP A 217 -4.20 2.38 3.59
C ASP A 217 -3.82 3.77 3.04
N ARG A 218 -2.57 4.20 3.25
CA ARG A 218 -2.00 5.52 2.96
C ARG A 218 -0.48 5.44 2.81
N VAL A 219 0.16 6.50 2.33
CA VAL A 219 1.61 6.67 2.51
C VAL A 219 1.88 7.29 3.89
N SER A 220 3.02 6.97 4.50
CA SER A 220 3.48 7.60 5.74
C SER A 220 4.98 7.85 5.68
N SER A 221 5.47 8.87 6.40
CA SER A 221 6.90 9.11 6.61
C SER A 221 7.14 9.74 7.99
N ASP A 222 8.40 10.01 8.34
CA ASP A 222 8.78 10.79 9.52
C ASP A 222 8.50 12.31 9.37
N LYS A 223 8.08 12.77 8.19
CA LYS A 223 7.78 14.18 7.89
C LYS A 223 6.28 14.42 7.73
N ASN A 224 5.81 15.60 8.15
CA ASN A 224 4.47 16.06 7.82
C ASN A 224 4.41 16.36 6.30
N ALA A 225 3.50 15.71 5.58
CA ALA A 225 3.31 15.90 4.15
C ALA A 225 3.13 17.38 3.78
N TRP A 226 2.44 18.17 4.61
CA TRP A 226 2.19 19.61 4.36
C TRP A 226 2.91 20.51 5.37
N GLY A 227 4.15 20.16 5.70
CA GLY A 227 4.97 20.83 6.72
C GLY A 227 5.59 22.18 6.33
N GLY A 228 5.23 22.78 5.20
CA GLY A 228 5.81 24.06 4.75
C GLY A 228 7.25 23.95 4.24
N TRP A 229 7.56 22.85 3.56
CA TRP A 229 8.89 22.58 2.99
C TRP A 229 9.16 23.50 1.82
N THR A 230 10.16 24.39 1.95
CA THR A 230 10.46 25.41 0.94
C THR A 230 11.91 25.29 0.45
N PHE A 231 12.10 24.94 -0.81
CA PHE A 231 13.42 24.96 -1.45
C PHE A 231 13.81 26.38 -1.87
N ASN A 232 15.10 26.68 -1.86
CA ASN A 232 15.64 27.89 -2.49
C ASN A 232 15.59 27.77 -4.02
N SER A 233 15.87 28.88 -4.72
CA SER A 233 15.77 28.93 -6.19
C SER A 233 16.71 27.93 -6.88
N ASP A 234 17.93 27.76 -6.39
CA ASP A 234 18.90 26.81 -6.96
C ASP A 234 18.61 25.33 -6.62
N GLY A 235 17.75 25.06 -5.63
CA GLY A 235 17.38 23.72 -5.18
C GLY A 235 18.43 23.03 -4.31
N GLY A 236 19.54 23.70 -4.00
CA GLY A 236 20.64 23.20 -3.18
C GLY A 236 20.32 23.19 -1.69
N LYS A 237 19.29 23.91 -1.25
CA LYS A 237 18.85 23.96 0.15
C LYS A 237 17.35 24.02 0.30
N TYR A 238 16.87 23.66 1.49
CA TYR A 238 15.47 23.82 1.86
C TYR A 238 15.32 24.33 3.29
N SER A 239 14.18 24.93 3.58
CA SER A 239 13.79 25.34 4.92
C SER A 239 12.41 24.78 5.31
N THR A 240 12.13 24.81 6.60
CA THR A 240 10.84 24.46 7.18
C THR A 240 10.35 25.65 7.99
N SER A 241 9.11 26.08 7.78
CA SER A 241 8.51 27.13 8.59
C SER A 241 7.99 26.57 9.91
N ASN A 242 8.53 27.02 11.04
CA ASN A 242 7.92 26.74 12.34
C ASN A 242 6.80 27.78 12.60
N SER A 243 5.55 27.33 12.46
CA SER A 243 4.37 28.21 12.57
C SER A 243 4.20 28.89 13.94
N MET A 244 4.95 28.47 14.97
CA MET A 244 4.87 29.07 16.31
C MET A 244 5.91 30.16 16.59
N THR A 245 7.07 30.14 15.93
CA THR A 245 8.17 31.08 16.20
C THR A 245 8.45 32.02 15.03
N GLY A 246 8.02 31.67 13.81
CA GLY A 246 8.38 32.41 12.60
C GLY A 246 9.85 32.24 12.21
N GLU A 247 10.61 31.44 12.95
CA GLU A 247 11.99 31.08 12.62
C GLU A 247 11.99 29.95 11.59
N SER A 248 12.91 30.03 10.63
CA SER A 248 13.14 29.01 9.62
C SER A 248 14.56 28.47 9.74
N ASP A 249 14.69 27.17 9.97
CA ASP A 249 15.96 26.48 9.86
C ASP A 249 16.22 26.12 8.38
N GLU A 250 17.46 26.29 7.94
CA GLU A 250 17.91 26.00 6.57
C GLU A 250 18.81 24.75 6.57
N PHE A 251 18.58 23.85 5.62
CA PHE A 251 19.24 22.57 5.50
C PHE A 251 19.72 22.33 4.07
N ASP A 252 20.79 21.56 3.91
CA ASP A 252 21.26 21.13 2.59
C ASP A 252 20.30 20.12 1.96
N ALA A 253 20.04 20.27 0.65
CA ALA A 253 19.29 19.31 -0.14
C ALA A 253 20.16 18.06 -0.44
N PRO A 254 19.56 16.88 -0.69
CA PRO A 254 18.13 16.59 -0.79
C PRO A 254 17.40 16.58 0.56
N LEU A 255 16.09 16.85 0.53
CA LEU A 255 15.20 16.57 1.67
C LEU A 255 15.12 15.05 1.87
N VAL A 256 15.64 14.57 2.99
CA VAL A 256 15.64 13.13 3.35
C VAL A 256 14.46 12.82 4.27
N MET A 257 13.60 11.90 3.83
CA MET A 257 12.50 11.33 4.60
C MET A 257 12.82 9.89 4.96
N GLN A 258 12.71 9.59 6.25
CA GLN A 258 12.91 8.26 6.82
C GLN A 258 11.56 7.60 7.13
N ASN A 259 11.59 6.29 7.38
CA ASN A 259 10.40 5.50 7.73
C ASN A 259 9.25 5.68 6.72
N VAL A 260 9.59 5.75 5.43
CA VAL A 260 8.59 5.84 4.36
C VAL A 260 7.91 4.49 4.25
N LEU A 261 6.60 4.45 4.52
CA LEU A 261 5.76 3.26 4.44
C LEU A 261 4.81 3.39 3.26
N VAL A 262 4.81 2.37 2.40
CA VAL A 262 3.90 2.18 1.28
C VAL A 262 3.46 0.73 1.31
N ASN A 263 2.20 0.45 0.98
CA ASN A 263 1.70 -0.92 0.96
C ASN A 263 2.26 -1.67 -0.25
N GLY A 264 3.25 -2.54 0.01
CA GLY A 264 3.93 -3.35 -1.01
C GLY A 264 5.14 -2.66 -1.65
N ASN A 265 5.71 -3.36 -2.64
CA ASN A 265 6.88 -2.89 -3.38
C ASN A 265 6.56 -2.38 -4.79
N ASP A 266 5.34 -2.63 -5.27
CA ASP A 266 4.87 -2.16 -6.56
C ASP A 266 4.04 -0.88 -6.36
N TYR A 267 4.64 0.25 -6.72
CA TYR A 267 4.04 1.56 -6.57
C TYR A 267 4.57 2.50 -7.64
N GLU A 268 3.80 3.55 -7.89
CA GLU A 268 4.17 4.63 -8.79
C GLU A 268 4.45 5.92 -8.01
N VAL A 269 5.42 6.68 -8.49
CA VAL A 269 5.75 8.02 -7.98
C VAL A 269 5.27 9.05 -9.00
N LEU A 270 4.25 9.82 -8.64
CA LEU A 270 3.65 10.83 -9.51
C LEU A 270 3.96 12.22 -8.96
N TYR A 271 4.20 13.17 -9.87
CA TYR A 271 4.61 14.53 -9.54
C TYR A 271 3.53 15.49 -10.00
N PHE A 272 3.11 16.38 -9.12
CA PHE A 272 2.06 17.35 -9.39
C PHE A 272 2.58 18.76 -9.19
N GLU A 273 2.28 19.66 -10.11
CA GLU A 273 2.47 21.09 -9.91
C GLU A 273 1.16 21.76 -9.52
N ASP A 274 1.21 22.68 -8.58
CA ASP A 274 0.13 23.61 -8.30
C ASP A 274 0.31 24.83 -9.22
N PHE A 275 -0.58 24.94 -10.21
CA PHE A 275 -0.53 25.98 -11.23
C PHE A 275 -1.33 27.23 -10.84
N SER A 276 -2.14 27.14 -9.78
CA SER A 276 -3.02 28.19 -9.28
C SER A 276 -3.53 27.75 -7.91
N ASP A 277 -3.35 28.54 -6.86
CA ASP A 277 -3.55 28.17 -5.44
C ASP A 277 -4.47 26.96 -5.18
N LYS A 278 -3.86 25.81 -4.85
CA LYS A 278 -4.51 24.50 -4.60
C LYS A 278 -5.18 23.85 -5.82
N GLN A 279 -4.73 24.18 -7.03
CA GLN A 279 -5.13 23.54 -8.27
C GLN A 279 -3.93 22.83 -8.86
N TYR A 280 -3.94 21.51 -8.75
CA TYR A 280 -2.85 20.64 -9.15
C TYR A 280 -3.05 20.11 -10.57
N ARG A 281 -1.95 19.82 -11.25
CA ARG A 281 -1.95 18.99 -12.45
C ARG A 281 -0.74 18.07 -12.45
N LEU A 282 -0.90 16.89 -13.05
CA LEU A 282 0.21 15.95 -13.21
C LEU A 282 1.28 16.61 -14.10
N MET A 283 2.55 16.53 -13.69
CA MET A 283 3.67 17.02 -14.49
C MET A 283 4.00 16.02 -15.60
N ASP A 284 4.31 16.54 -16.78
CA ASP A 284 4.91 15.77 -17.86
C ASP A 284 6.41 15.59 -17.60
N ASP A 285 7.02 14.54 -18.15
CA ASP A 285 8.46 14.26 -17.95
C ASP A 285 9.36 15.41 -18.41
N ASP A 286 8.95 16.14 -19.46
CA ASP A 286 9.69 17.29 -20.01
C ASP A 286 9.60 18.56 -19.14
N SER A 287 8.56 18.70 -18.31
CA SER A 287 8.33 19.86 -17.44
C SER A 287 8.61 19.58 -15.96
N LYS A 288 8.95 18.33 -15.63
CA LYS A 288 9.14 17.88 -14.25
C LYS A 288 10.31 18.60 -13.59
N TRP A 289 10.01 19.37 -12.54
CA TRP A 289 11.01 20.07 -11.75
C TRP A 289 11.26 19.48 -10.36
N ILE A 290 10.43 18.51 -9.93
CA ILE A 290 10.60 17.75 -8.68
C ILE A 290 11.12 16.35 -9.00
N ASN A 291 12.01 15.82 -8.16
CA ASN A 291 12.45 14.43 -8.26
C ASN A 291 12.47 13.77 -6.88
N ALA A 292 12.01 12.52 -6.82
CA ALA A 292 12.11 11.68 -5.63
C ALA A 292 12.71 10.32 -5.97
N THR A 293 13.68 9.89 -5.17
CA THR A 293 14.19 8.51 -5.18
C THR A 293 13.74 7.81 -3.91
N ILE A 294 13.14 6.63 -4.04
CA ILE A 294 12.68 5.82 -2.91
C ILE A 294 13.53 4.55 -2.84
N GLU A 295 14.37 4.47 -1.81
CA GLU A 295 15.31 3.38 -1.57
C GLU A 295 14.71 2.41 -0.53
N SER A 296 14.67 1.12 -0.86
CA SER A 296 14.29 0.08 0.10
C SER A 296 15.46 -0.22 1.02
N ASN A 297 15.16 -0.40 2.31
CA ASN A 297 16.16 -0.87 3.28
C ASN A 297 16.12 -2.41 3.35
N GLU A 298 17.29 -3.06 3.45
CA GLU A 298 17.36 -4.52 3.52
C GLU A 298 16.66 -5.06 4.77
N GLY A 299 15.82 -6.09 4.59
CA GLY A 299 15.21 -6.83 5.69
C GLY A 299 14.10 -6.11 6.47
N VAL A 300 13.68 -4.90 6.07
CA VAL A 300 12.59 -4.15 6.70
C VAL A 300 11.66 -3.51 5.66
N GLU A 301 10.41 -3.24 6.03
CA GLU A 301 9.42 -2.62 5.12
C GLU A 301 9.60 -1.10 4.96
N ASN A 302 10.36 -0.47 5.88
CA ASN A 302 10.63 0.96 5.85
C ASN A 302 11.54 1.33 4.69
N LYS A 303 11.20 2.41 3.99
CA LYS A 303 11.97 2.97 2.88
C LYS A 303 12.54 4.34 3.29
N THR A 304 13.53 4.80 2.53
CA THR A 304 14.07 6.16 2.63
C THR A 304 13.79 6.89 1.33
N ALA A 305 13.19 8.07 1.40
CA ALA A 305 12.98 8.92 0.23
C ALA A 305 13.92 10.13 0.26
N LYS A 306 14.48 10.48 -0.88
CA LYS A 306 15.29 11.70 -1.08
C LYS A 306 14.60 12.55 -2.12
N VAL A 307 14.27 13.79 -1.76
CA VAL A 307 13.58 14.74 -2.64
C VAL A 307 14.51 15.88 -3.01
N SER A 308 14.57 16.16 -4.30
CA SER A 308 15.31 17.27 -4.89
C SER A 308 14.44 18.02 -5.86
N VAL A 309 14.82 19.26 -6.14
CA VAL A 309 14.23 20.09 -7.17
C VAL A 309 15.33 20.59 -8.10
N ILE A 310 15.00 20.84 -9.37
CA ILE A 310 15.92 21.53 -10.28
C ILE A 310 15.93 23.03 -9.95
N GLU A 311 16.88 23.78 -10.50
CA GLU A 311 16.89 25.24 -10.41
C GLU A 311 15.57 25.83 -10.95
N ASN A 312 15.00 26.80 -10.24
CA ASN A 312 13.85 27.57 -10.69
C ASN A 312 14.34 28.86 -11.33
N SER A 313 14.70 28.82 -12.61
CA SER A 313 15.15 29.99 -13.36
C SER A 313 14.09 31.05 -13.63
N THR A 314 12.85 30.87 -13.14
CA THR A 314 11.73 31.79 -13.38
C THR A 314 11.57 32.81 -12.28
N SER A 315 10.79 33.85 -12.59
CA SER A 315 10.41 34.90 -11.66
C SER A 315 9.35 34.47 -10.64
N LYS A 316 8.69 33.33 -10.84
CA LYS A 316 7.55 32.89 -10.04
C LYS A 316 7.95 31.76 -9.09
N LYS A 317 7.46 31.85 -7.86
CA LYS A 317 7.50 30.69 -6.96
C LYS A 317 6.68 29.57 -7.58
N ARG A 318 7.11 28.33 -7.37
CA ARG A 318 6.38 27.15 -7.82
C ARG A 318 6.06 26.26 -6.63
N LYS A 319 4.93 25.57 -6.70
CA LYS A 319 4.44 24.67 -5.66
C LYS A 319 4.14 23.32 -6.28
N GLY A 320 4.30 22.25 -5.53
CA GLY A 320 4.00 20.92 -6.03
C GLY A 320 3.92 19.87 -4.95
N ALA A 321 3.54 18.67 -5.35
CA ALA A 321 3.36 17.54 -4.47
C ALA A 321 3.85 16.23 -5.13
N ILE A 322 4.28 15.30 -4.29
CA ILE A 322 4.73 13.97 -4.70
C ILE A 322 3.73 12.95 -4.15
N LEU A 323 3.12 12.20 -5.05
CA LEU A 323 2.23 11.09 -4.71
C LEU A 323 3.01 9.78 -4.81
N VAL A 324 2.90 8.91 -3.81
CA VAL A 324 3.45 7.55 -3.84
C VAL A 324 2.32 6.57 -3.59
N ILE A 325 1.84 5.95 -4.66
CA ILE A 325 0.60 5.18 -4.67
C ILE A 325 0.86 3.75 -5.15
N PRO A 326 0.40 2.70 -4.44
CA PRO A 326 0.51 1.32 -4.92
C PRO A 326 -0.15 1.16 -6.29
N THR A 327 0.47 0.38 -7.17
CA THR A 327 0.04 0.24 -8.58
C THR A 327 -1.39 -0.30 -8.69
N ASP A 328 -1.76 -1.29 -7.87
CA ASP A 328 -3.14 -1.83 -7.83
C ASP A 328 -4.15 -0.77 -7.40
N THR A 329 -3.82 0.04 -6.39
CA THR A 329 -4.66 1.15 -5.94
C THR A 329 -4.82 2.19 -7.05
N LEU A 330 -3.74 2.54 -7.75
CA LEU A 330 -3.78 3.47 -8.87
C LEU A 330 -4.63 2.93 -10.02
N ASN A 331 -4.53 1.64 -10.33
CA ASN A 331 -5.36 0.97 -11.34
C ASN A 331 -6.84 0.95 -10.97
N MET A 332 -7.16 0.81 -9.69
CA MET A 332 -8.55 0.87 -9.19
C MET A 332 -9.14 2.28 -9.23
N ILE A 333 -8.37 3.30 -8.85
CA ILE A 333 -8.83 4.69 -8.85
C ILE A 333 -8.88 5.22 -10.30
N GLY A 334 -7.85 4.94 -11.08
CA GLY A 334 -7.60 5.53 -12.40
C GLY A 334 -6.88 6.88 -12.30
N ARG A 335 -5.90 7.11 -13.18
CA ARG A 335 -5.09 8.34 -13.20
C ARG A 335 -5.92 9.62 -13.36
N ASP A 336 -6.97 9.56 -14.18
CA ASP A 336 -7.85 10.69 -14.45
C ASP A 336 -8.75 11.06 -13.25
N ASN A 337 -8.81 10.21 -12.22
CA ASN A 337 -9.66 10.40 -11.03
C ASN A 337 -8.85 10.73 -9.76
N LEU A 338 -7.55 11.07 -9.91
CA LEU A 338 -6.71 11.46 -8.77
C LEU A 338 -7.07 12.84 -8.23
N LEU A 339 -7.65 13.69 -9.08
CA LEU A 339 -8.04 15.05 -8.77
C LEU A 339 -9.55 15.25 -8.87
N THR A 340 -10.08 16.20 -8.11
CA THR A 340 -11.46 16.68 -8.21
C THR A 340 -11.63 17.58 -9.43
N ALA A 341 -12.87 17.99 -9.73
CA ALA A 341 -13.14 18.95 -10.80
C ALA A 341 -12.48 20.32 -10.58
N ASP A 342 -12.17 20.67 -9.32
CA ASP A 342 -11.48 21.90 -8.95
C ASP A 342 -9.95 21.74 -8.99
N ASN A 343 -9.45 20.58 -9.43
CA ASN A 343 -8.05 20.19 -9.49
C ASN A 343 -7.37 20.00 -8.12
N ASP A 344 -8.11 19.74 -7.05
CA ASP A 344 -7.54 19.34 -5.76
C ASP A 344 -7.48 17.80 -5.65
N PHE A 345 -6.64 17.24 -4.77
CA PHE A 345 -6.58 15.79 -4.57
C PHE A 345 -7.91 15.22 -4.05
N THR A 346 -8.37 14.11 -4.62
CA THR A 346 -9.53 13.38 -4.07
C THR A 346 -9.20 12.74 -2.73
N GLU A 347 -10.19 12.41 -1.90
CA GLU A 347 -9.96 11.69 -0.64
C GLU A 347 -9.24 10.35 -0.85
N ALA A 348 -9.55 9.67 -1.95
CA ALA A 348 -8.94 8.39 -2.32
C ALA A 348 -7.45 8.54 -2.67
N ALA A 349 -7.06 9.63 -3.34
CA ALA A 349 -5.69 9.89 -3.74
C ALA A 349 -4.88 10.64 -2.67
N GLY A 350 -5.45 11.65 -2.01
CA GLY A 350 -4.76 12.57 -1.11
C GLY A 350 -4.04 11.90 0.05
N LYS A 351 -4.51 10.74 0.51
CA LYS A 351 -3.84 9.91 1.52
C LYS A 351 -2.52 9.27 1.05
N TYR A 352 -2.21 9.34 -0.24
CA TYR A 352 -0.96 8.88 -0.84
C TYR A 352 0.01 10.02 -1.15
N VAL A 353 -0.29 11.26 -0.74
CA VAL A 353 0.65 12.38 -0.84
C VAL A 353 1.77 12.17 0.18
N LEU A 354 2.99 11.94 -0.32
CA LEU A 354 4.18 11.78 0.51
C LEU A 354 4.61 13.13 1.06
N ILE A 355 4.67 14.14 0.19
CA ILE A 355 5.14 15.49 0.54
C ILE A 355 4.58 16.52 -0.43
N GLY A 356 4.21 17.69 0.10
CA GLY A 356 3.97 18.93 -0.62
C GLY A 356 5.08 19.92 -0.31
N LEU A 357 5.51 20.68 -1.33
CA LEU A 357 6.65 21.57 -1.23
C LEU A 357 6.46 22.84 -2.07
N GLU A 358 7.16 23.90 -1.67
CA GLU A 358 7.31 25.13 -2.43
C GLU A 358 8.77 25.28 -2.86
N GLN A 359 9.00 26.04 -3.93
CA GLN A 359 10.32 26.49 -4.32
C GLN A 359 10.28 27.97 -4.64
N LYS A 360 11.22 28.71 -4.04
CA LYS A 360 11.38 30.15 -4.28
C LYS A 360 11.69 30.44 -5.75
N SER A 361 11.30 31.61 -6.22
CA SER A 361 11.75 32.11 -7.52
C SER A 361 13.22 32.49 -7.48
N ASN A 362 13.84 32.57 -8.64
CA ASN A 362 15.19 33.15 -8.78
C ASN A 362 15.17 34.68 -8.87
N LEU A 363 14.11 35.33 -8.35
CA LEU A 363 14.10 36.78 -8.16
C LEU A 363 14.80 37.13 -6.86
N ASN A 364 15.62 38.16 -6.93
CA ASN A 364 15.81 39.00 -5.75
C ASN A 364 14.48 39.70 -5.49
N LEU A 365 13.97 39.61 -4.27
CA LEU A 365 12.84 40.39 -3.79
C LEU A 365 13.42 41.44 -2.86
N THR A 366 13.00 42.70 -2.97
CA THR A 366 13.23 43.66 -1.90
C THR A 366 11.97 43.79 -1.06
N ASP A 367 12.12 44.33 0.15
CA ASP A 367 10.99 44.61 1.02
C ASP A 367 10.02 45.64 0.40
N GLU A 368 10.46 46.41 -0.61
CA GLU A 368 9.64 47.47 -1.22
C GLU A 368 8.99 47.11 -2.56
N PHE A 369 9.59 46.25 -3.40
CA PHE A 369 9.02 45.88 -4.70
C PHE A 369 9.49 44.51 -5.22
N MET A 370 8.76 44.02 -6.23
CA MET A 370 9.05 42.79 -6.96
C MET A 370 9.14 43.09 -8.45
N VAL A 371 10.02 42.40 -9.18
CA VAL A 371 10.13 42.50 -10.65
C VAL A 371 9.83 41.14 -11.27
N ASP A 372 8.73 41.03 -12.02
CA ASP A 372 8.37 39.85 -12.80
C ASP A 372 8.81 40.02 -14.27
N CYS A 373 9.83 39.25 -14.67
CA CYS A 373 10.33 39.19 -16.04
C CYS A 373 9.62 38.14 -16.93
N GLY A 374 8.57 37.48 -16.42
CA GLY A 374 7.92 36.36 -17.09
C GLY A 374 8.88 35.19 -17.33
N GLU A 375 8.97 34.74 -18.58
CA GLU A 375 9.88 33.68 -19.02
C GLU A 375 11.30 34.18 -19.35
N SER A 376 11.53 35.50 -19.36
CA SER A 376 12.85 36.08 -19.63
C SER A 376 13.82 35.90 -18.46
N THR A 377 15.12 35.97 -18.75
CA THR A 377 16.20 35.82 -17.75
C THR A 377 15.97 36.76 -16.55
N PRO A 378 15.89 36.24 -15.31
CA PRO A 378 15.72 37.07 -14.12
C PRO A 378 16.78 38.16 -14.02
N VAL A 379 16.40 39.30 -13.47
CA VAL A 379 17.31 40.42 -13.27
C VAL A 379 17.63 40.56 -11.79
N ALA A 380 18.93 40.68 -11.50
CA ALA A 380 19.37 41.04 -10.17
C ALA A 380 19.22 42.55 -9.98
N PHE A 381 18.88 42.94 -8.76
CA PHE A 381 18.94 44.31 -8.31
C PHE A 381 19.53 44.38 -6.90
N SER A 382 20.13 45.52 -6.60
CA SER A 382 20.77 45.79 -5.32
C SER A 382 20.49 47.21 -4.86
N LYS A 383 20.32 47.39 -3.55
CA LYS A 383 20.25 48.72 -2.96
C LYS A 383 21.61 49.40 -3.09
N ILE A 384 21.60 50.68 -3.48
CA ILE A 384 22.81 51.51 -3.42
C ILE A 384 23.00 51.92 -1.96
N GLU A 385 23.95 51.29 -1.28
CA GLU A 385 24.29 51.62 0.10
C GLU A 385 25.03 52.96 0.15
N ASN A 386 24.39 53.99 0.72
CA ASN A 386 24.85 55.39 0.76
C ASN A 386 24.92 56.05 -0.63
N PRO A 387 23.77 56.34 -1.26
CA PRO A 387 23.76 57.02 -2.55
C PRO A 387 24.38 58.42 -2.45
N ASP A 388 25.05 58.85 -3.53
CA ASP A 388 25.65 60.19 -3.60
C ASP A 388 24.59 61.28 -3.40
N LEU A 389 24.99 62.39 -2.76
CA LEU A 389 24.09 63.53 -2.49
C LEU A 389 23.40 64.04 -3.76
N SER A 390 24.07 64.05 -4.91
CA SER A 390 23.48 64.44 -6.19
C SER A 390 22.34 63.51 -6.63
N LEU A 391 22.43 62.22 -6.33
CA LEU A 391 21.42 61.22 -6.66
C LEU A 391 20.21 61.34 -5.73
N ILE A 392 20.46 61.58 -4.44
CA ILE A 392 19.42 61.89 -3.44
C ILE A 392 18.70 63.18 -3.82
N GLU A 393 19.44 64.23 -4.21
CA GLU A 393 18.85 65.51 -4.66
C GLU A 393 18.05 65.35 -5.96
N LYS A 394 18.49 64.49 -6.89
CA LYS A 394 17.78 64.22 -8.16
C LYS A 394 16.43 63.53 -7.91
N TYR A 395 16.39 62.53 -7.04
CA TYR A 395 15.20 61.69 -6.86
C TYR A 395 14.40 61.96 -5.58
N GLY A 396 14.93 62.73 -4.64
CA GLY A 396 14.26 63.08 -3.38
C GLY A 396 14.21 61.96 -2.34
N THR A 397 14.95 60.87 -2.53
CA THR A 397 14.99 59.71 -1.62
C THR A 397 16.38 59.08 -1.59
N ASP A 398 16.74 58.43 -0.49
CA ASP A 398 17.93 57.59 -0.36
C ASP A 398 17.65 56.09 -0.63
N LYS A 399 16.37 55.73 -0.84
CA LYS A 399 15.95 54.37 -1.20
C LYS A 399 16.09 54.14 -2.70
N ILE A 400 17.33 53.98 -3.14
CA ILE A 400 17.67 53.83 -4.56
C ILE A 400 18.22 52.43 -4.79
N TYR A 401 17.64 51.75 -5.77
CA TYR A 401 18.00 50.42 -6.24
C TYR A 401 18.55 50.52 -7.65
N GLU A 402 19.49 49.64 -7.97
CA GLU A 402 20.03 49.50 -9.31
C GLU A 402 19.76 48.09 -9.82
N CYS A 403 19.35 48.00 -11.08
CA CYS A 403 19.15 46.78 -11.85
C CYS A 403 19.96 46.86 -13.14
N GLU A 404 20.78 45.84 -13.39
CA GLU A 404 21.55 45.73 -14.61
C GLU A 404 21.01 44.60 -15.48
N LEU A 405 20.46 44.96 -16.64
CA LEU A 405 19.98 44.01 -17.63
C LEU A 405 21.18 43.37 -18.34
N PRO A 406 21.21 42.03 -18.52
CA PRO A 406 22.27 41.37 -19.25
C PRO A 406 22.40 41.89 -20.69
N SER A 407 23.65 41.93 -21.17
CA SER A 407 23.95 42.35 -22.54
C SER A 407 23.33 41.38 -23.56
N GLY A 408 22.60 41.92 -24.54
CA GLY A 408 22.01 41.14 -25.64
C GLY A 408 20.73 40.35 -25.31
N VAL A 409 20.06 40.65 -24.19
CA VAL A 409 18.81 39.97 -23.79
C VAL A 409 17.61 40.90 -23.98
N ALA A 410 16.57 40.41 -24.66
CA ALA A 410 15.27 41.08 -24.76
C ALA A 410 14.33 40.65 -23.63
N TYR A 411 13.42 41.55 -23.25
CA TYR A 411 12.39 41.30 -22.24
C TYR A 411 11.01 41.63 -22.81
N ASP A 412 10.21 40.59 -23.03
CA ASP A 412 8.82 40.73 -23.49
C ASP A 412 7.89 41.16 -22.35
N THR A 413 8.23 40.78 -21.12
CA THR A 413 7.51 41.14 -19.89
C THR A 413 8.51 41.68 -18.88
N PHE A 414 8.21 42.84 -18.29
CA PHE A 414 8.97 43.40 -17.18
C PHE A 414 8.02 44.20 -16.28
N ILE A 415 7.47 43.53 -15.26
CA ILE A 415 6.41 44.07 -14.40
C ILE A 415 6.98 44.33 -13.02
N ILE A 416 6.94 45.59 -12.59
CA ILE A 416 7.31 46.02 -11.25
C ILE A 416 6.04 46.13 -10.41
N THR A 417 5.99 45.40 -9.31
CA THR A 417 4.83 45.39 -8.39
C THR A 417 5.31 45.87 -7.02
N SER A 418 4.57 46.78 -6.39
CA SER A 418 4.88 47.19 -5.02
C SER A 418 4.63 46.04 -4.04
N SER A 419 5.41 45.91 -2.97
CA SER A 419 5.16 44.88 -1.96
C SER A 419 3.77 45.02 -1.33
N GLU A 420 3.10 43.90 -1.02
CA GLU A 420 1.71 43.86 -0.55
C GLU A 420 1.46 44.60 0.79
N ILE A 421 2.52 44.97 1.50
CA ILE A 421 2.50 45.50 2.87
C ILE A 421 1.67 46.81 2.97
N TYR A 422 1.57 47.61 1.91
CA TYR A 422 0.95 48.93 1.97
C TYR A 422 -0.49 49.01 1.44
N GLN A 423 -1.00 47.97 0.75
CA GLN A 423 -2.37 48.01 0.22
C GLN A 423 -3.45 47.89 1.32
N GLN A 424 -3.10 47.49 2.54
CA GLN A 424 -4.06 47.31 3.65
C GLN A 424 -4.54 48.61 4.32
N TYR A 425 -3.88 49.76 4.09
CA TYR A 425 -4.11 50.99 4.88
C TYR A 425 -4.87 52.12 4.18
N GLY A 426 -5.50 51.86 3.02
CA GLY A 426 -6.28 52.88 2.30
C GLY A 426 -5.43 53.95 1.61
N GLY A 427 -4.12 53.71 1.44
CA GLY A 427 -3.24 54.47 0.56
C GLY A 427 -3.25 53.97 -0.89
N TYR A 428 -2.56 54.68 -1.78
CA TYR A 428 -2.40 54.29 -3.19
C TYR A 428 -0.97 54.58 -3.68
N TYR A 429 -0.57 53.86 -4.72
CA TYR A 429 0.72 54.06 -5.37
C TYR A 429 0.59 54.93 -6.62
N ASN A 430 1.58 55.79 -6.81
CA ASN A 430 1.80 56.52 -8.04
C ASN A 430 3.15 56.12 -8.63
N TRP A 431 3.19 55.96 -9.94
CA TRP A 431 4.33 55.45 -10.66
C TRP A 431 4.80 56.47 -11.67
N GLN A 432 6.10 56.74 -11.72
CA GLN A 432 6.70 57.60 -12.72
C GLN A 432 7.91 56.90 -13.34
N CYS A 433 8.11 57.16 -14.63
CA CYS A 433 9.24 56.62 -15.37
C CYS A 433 9.87 57.71 -16.21
N ALA A 434 11.14 58.02 -15.94
CA ALA A 434 11.89 59.01 -16.71
C ALA A 434 13.41 58.82 -16.56
N PRO A 435 14.19 58.88 -17.65
CA PRO A 435 13.73 58.86 -19.05
C PRO A 435 13.18 57.49 -19.45
N VAL A 436 12.40 57.44 -20.54
CA VAL A 436 11.94 56.19 -21.14
C VAL A 436 12.83 55.90 -22.36
N TRP A 437 13.42 54.71 -22.42
CA TRP A 437 14.26 54.32 -23.56
C TRP A 437 13.45 54.25 -24.86
N PRO A 438 14.09 54.47 -26.03
CA PRO A 438 13.42 54.36 -27.31
C PRO A 438 12.72 53.00 -27.50
N ASN A 439 11.48 53.04 -28.00
CA ASN A 439 10.64 51.86 -28.27
C ASN A 439 10.16 51.07 -27.04
N VAL A 440 10.59 51.44 -25.82
CA VAL A 440 10.00 50.90 -24.59
C VAL A 440 8.65 51.58 -24.35
N GLN A 441 7.61 50.78 -24.18
CA GLN A 441 6.28 51.26 -23.79
C GLN A 441 6.12 51.08 -22.29
N VAL A 442 5.50 52.10 -21.67
CA VAL A 442 5.18 52.13 -20.25
C VAL A 442 3.66 51.99 -20.11
N ASP A 443 3.22 51.02 -19.33
CA ASP A 443 1.81 50.83 -19.00
C ASP A 443 1.63 50.73 -17.47
N TYR A 444 0.51 51.24 -16.98
CA TYR A 444 0.18 51.39 -15.58
C TYR A 444 -1.02 50.50 -15.25
N GLY A 445 -0.83 49.56 -14.32
CA GLY A 445 -1.88 48.64 -13.89
C GLY A 445 -3.09 49.37 -13.27
N MET A 446 -4.29 48.83 -13.46
CA MET A 446 -5.51 49.34 -12.84
C MET A 446 -5.33 49.43 -11.31
N MET A 447 -5.69 50.56 -10.71
CA MET A 447 -5.56 50.85 -9.27
C MET A 447 -4.11 50.96 -8.75
N GLY A 448 -3.10 51.03 -9.62
CA GLY A 448 -1.73 51.37 -9.23
C GLY A 448 -0.97 50.24 -8.52
N SER A 449 -1.37 48.99 -8.64
CA SER A 449 -0.67 47.86 -8.01
C SER A 449 0.59 47.40 -8.77
N ALA A 450 0.68 47.71 -10.07
CA ALA A 450 1.78 47.27 -10.92
C ALA A 450 2.14 48.31 -11.99
N PHE A 451 3.38 48.28 -12.43
CA PHE A 451 3.97 49.10 -13.48
C PHE A 451 4.67 48.18 -14.47
N SER A 452 4.31 48.22 -15.74
CA SER A 452 4.85 47.32 -16.75
C SER A 452 5.64 48.06 -17.82
N LEU A 453 6.81 47.53 -18.13
CA LEU A 453 7.60 47.91 -19.30
C LEU A 453 7.47 46.80 -20.34
N THR A 454 7.18 47.18 -21.57
CA THR A 454 7.15 46.26 -22.72
C THR A 454 8.01 46.81 -23.86
N GLY A 455 8.51 45.93 -24.72
CA GLY A 455 9.37 46.33 -25.85
C GLY A 455 10.82 46.64 -25.46
N ILE A 456 11.31 46.11 -24.33
CA ILE A 456 12.74 46.17 -24.00
C ILE A 456 13.48 45.21 -24.92
N THR A 457 14.21 45.76 -25.89
CA THR A 457 14.97 44.99 -26.88
C THR A 457 16.38 44.71 -26.40
N GLU A 458 17.15 43.91 -27.14
CA GLU A 458 18.58 43.64 -26.88
C GLU A 458 19.45 44.91 -26.87
N LYS A 459 18.99 46.01 -27.49
CA LYS A 459 19.73 47.28 -27.62
C LYS A 459 19.25 48.39 -26.69
N SER A 460 18.09 48.21 -26.05
CA SER A 460 17.52 49.25 -25.19
C SER A 460 18.47 49.54 -24.02
N GLY A 461 18.79 50.81 -23.79
CA GLY A 461 19.73 51.26 -22.77
C GLY A 461 21.20 51.28 -23.20
N THR A 462 21.48 51.01 -24.48
CA THR A 462 22.82 51.14 -25.09
C THR A 462 22.89 52.28 -26.08
N GLU A 463 21.79 52.98 -26.30
CA GLU A 463 21.74 54.10 -27.22
C GLU A 463 22.61 55.27 -26.71
N VAL A 464 23.16 56.02 -27.65
CA VAL A 464 23.87 57.28 -27.37
C VAL A 464 22.90 58.42 -27.70
N ASP A 465 22.73 59.34 -26.78
CA ASP A 465 21.96 60.54 -26.99
C ASP A 465 22.61 61.36 -28.13
N PRO A 466 21.89 61.61 -29.24
CA PRO A 466 22.45 62.25 -30.43
C PRO A 466 22.82 63.72 -30.22
N GLU A 467 22.37 64.38 -29.15
CA GLU A 467 22.69 65.77 -28.82
C GLU A 467 23.87 65.89 -27.85
N THR A 468 24.02 64.94 -26.91
CA THR A 468 25.05 65.00 -25.88
C THR A 468 26.26 64.07 -26.12
N GLU A 469 26.17 63.16 -27.09
CA GLU A 469 27.15 62.10 -27.38
C GLU A 469 27.44 61.19 -26.16
N GLN A 470 26.58 61.22 -25.13
CA GLN A 470 26.67 60.37 -23.95
C GLN A 470 25.68 59.22 -24.05
N LEU A 471 25.96 58.12 -23.34
CA LEU A 471 24.99 57.03 -23.16
C LEU A 471 23.69 57.60 -22.59
N VAL A 472 22.56 57.14 -23.13
CA VAL A 472 21.24 57.49 -22.60
C VAL A 472 21.20 57.13 -21.11
N GLU A 473 20.66 58.04 -20.29
CA GLU A 473 20.58 57.81 -18.84
C GLU A 473 19.83 56.49 -18.52
N PRO A 474 20.15 55.84 -17.39
CA PRO A 474 19.38 54.70 -16.91
C PRO A 474 17.89 55.03 -16.87
N LEU A 475 17.05 54.05 -17.23
CA LEU A 475 15.61 54.17 -17.10
C LEU A 475 15.26 54.14 -15.61
N SER A 476 14.72 55.23 -15.09
CA SER A 476 14.40 55.34 -13.65
C SER A 476 12.91 55.17 -13.42
N VAL A 477 12.55 54.13 -12.66
CA VAL A 477 11.18 53.89 -12.20
C VAL A 477 11.05 54.36 -10.76
N MET A 478 10.17 55.33 -10.53
CA MET A 478 9.87 55.91 -9.22
C MET A 478 8.54 55.35 -8.71
N ILE A 479 8.59 54.72 -7.55
CA ILE A 479 7.47 54.09 -6.85
C ILE A 479 7.14 54.96 -5.64
N MET A 480 6.05 55.72 -5.69
CA MET A 480 5.66 56.65 -4.65
C MET A 480 4.39 56.19 -3.96
N TYR A 481 4.43 56.08 -2.63
CA TYR A 481 3.27 55.71 -1.81
C TYR A 481 2.62 56.96 -1.22
N TYR A 482 1.31 57.08 -1.40
CA TYR A 482 0.50 58.19 -0.92
C TYR A 482 -0.59 57.72 0.04
N THR A 483 -0.83 58.51 1.08
CA THR A 483 -1.99 58.42 1.97
C THR A 483 -2.86 59.66 1.85
N SER A 484 -3.94 59.73 2.64
CA SER A 484 -4.82 60.91 2.70
C SER A 484 -4.10 62.19 3.15
N THR A 485 -2.90 62.06 3.74
CA THR A 485 -2.09 63.18 4.24
C THR A 485 -0.94 63.60 3.33
N GLY A 486 -0.65 62.86 2.25
CA GLY A 486 0.43 63.19 1.30
C GLY A 486 1.28 61.98 0.91
N MET A 487 2.44 62.24 0.29
CA MET A 487 3.44 61.20 -0.03
C MET A 487 4.14 60.78 1.26
N GLU A 488 4.10 59.50 1.60
CA GLU A 488 4.75 58.95 2.80
C GLU A 488 6.06 58.26 2.50
N ASP A 489 6.18 57.64 1.33
CA ASP A 489 7.38 56.88 0.97
C ASP A 489 7.66 56.95 -0.54
N MET A 490 8.93 56.81 -0.91
CA MET A 490 9.39 56.80 -2.30
C MET A 490 10.62 55.92 -2.47
N VAL A 491 10.55 55.05 -3.48
CA VAL A 491 11.62 54.14 -3.88
C VAL A 491 11.94 54.35 -5.36
N VAL A 492 13.21 54.27 -5.74
CA VAL A 492 13.64 54.39 -7.13
C VAL A 492 14.37 53.14 -7.57
N LEU A 493 13.98 52.59 -8.72
CA LEU A 493 14.70 51.53 -9.43
C LEU A 493 15.35 52.11 -10.68
N LEU A 494 16.67 52.11 -10.71
CA LEU A 494 17.48 52.50 -11.87
C LEU A 494 17.76 51.26 -12.71
N ILE A 495 17.25 51.23 -13.93
CA ILE A 495 17.45 50.12 -14.88
C ILE A 495 18.49 50.55 -15.90
N LYS A 496 19.61 49.83 -15.96
CA LYS A 496 20.69 50.03 -16.93
C LYS A 496 20.99 48.73 -17.69
N ARG A 497 21.70 48.84 -18.80
CA ARG A 497 22.18 47.68 -19.57
C ARG A 497 23.66 47.44 -19.27
N GLU A 498 24.06 46.19 -19.13
CA GLU A 498 25.47 45.79 -19.15
C GLU A 498 26.08 46.12 -20.52
N ILE A 499 27.11 46.97 -20.52
CA ILE A 499 27.86 47.35 -21.71
C ILE A 499 29.12 46.49 -21.77
N LYS A 500 29.26 45.66 -22.81
CA LYS A 500 30.45 44.83 -23.05
C LYS A 500 31.51 45.55 -23.86
#